data_AF-A0A443QHN2-F1
#
_entry.id   AF-A0A443QHN2-F1
#
_cell.length_a   1.000
_cell.length_b   1.000
_cell.length_c   1.000
_cell.angle_alpha   90.00
_cell.angle_beta   90.00
_cell.angle_gamma   90.00
#
_symmetry.space_group_name_H-M   'P 1'
#
loop_
_entity.id
_entity.type
_entity.pdbx_description
1 polymer ?
#
loop_
_entity_poly.entity_id
_entity_poly.type
_entity_poly.pdbx_seq_one_letter_code
_entity_poly.pdbx_strand_id
1 'polypeptide(L)'
;MVTATVADIFPPDIHIFRNYDPPDDVLASAKQESINKNAKSFPKPSEQLVWMAARSSGAAPTYFRPCGKFVDGGLISNNPTLDALTEIVKYNAVLENIGESDKKYKLVTVVSLGTGSMPVTQVPIIDIFRPDSIMGVAKMAFMASSLGQLLVEQATQADGQVVERAKAWCHSLNVPYFRVNPPLSENIPMDETNNTKLINMLWETTAYMHNRKEELKKLTLLLV
;
A
#
# COMPACT_ATOMS: atom_id res chain seq x y z
N MET A 1 1.44 7.75 -8.73
CA MET A 1 0.34 7.29 -7.86
C MET A 1 0.84 7.26 -6.42
N VAL A 2 0.15 7.87 -5.48
CA VAL A 2 0.48 7.90 -4.06
C VAL A 2 -0.81 7.73 -3.26
N THR A 3 -0.83 6.83 -2.27
CA THR A 3 -2.05 6.45 -1.54
C THR A 3 -2.15 7.17 -0.21
N ALA A 4 -3.35 7.57 0.19
CA ALA A 4 -3.66 8.08 1.52
C ALA A 4 -5.05 7.62 1.95
N THR A 5 -5.26 7.44 3.25
CA THR A 5 -6.57 7.07 3.79
C THR A 5 -7.35 8.33 4.15
N VAL A 6 -8.58 8.41 3.65
CA VAL A 6 -9.56 9.46 3.96
C VAL A 6 -10.25 9.07 5.26
N ALA A 7 -9.88 9.74 6.35
CA ALA A 7 -10.26 9.36 7.70
C ALA A 7 -11.39 10.21 8.31
N ASP A 8 -11.88 11.23 7.60
CA ASP A 8 -12.99 12.09 8.04
C ASP A 8 -14.38 11.54 7.67
N ILE A 9 -14.44 10.31 7.16
CA ILE A 9 -15.67 9.63 6.72
C ILE A 9 -15.72 8.19 7.23
N PHE A 10 -16.94 7.64 7.34
CA PHE A 10 -17.16 6.23 7.67
C PHE A 10 -18.15 5.59 6.67
N PRO A 11 -17.81 4.45 6.03
CA PRO A 11 -16.52 3.75 6.13
C PRO A 11 -15.35 4.59 5.57
N PRO A 12 -14.12 4.46 6.14
CA PRO A 12 -12.93 5.09 5.58
C PRO A 12 -12.70 4.63 4.14
N ASP A 13 -12.10 5.49 3.32
CA ASP A 13 -11.84 5.19 1.92
C ASP A 13 -10.42 5.59 1.52
N ILE A 14 -9.96 5.11 0.38
CA ILE A 14 -8.65 5.44 -0.19
C ILE A 14 -8.76 6.65 -1.12
N HIS A 15 -7.83 7.59 -0.97
CA HIS A 15 -7.56 8.61 -1.97
C HIS A 15 -6.25 8.30 -2.68
N ILE A 16 -6.30 8.36 -4.02
CA ILE A 16 -5.15 8.18 -4.88
C ILE A 16 -4.73 9.54 -5.42
N PHE A 17 -3.63 10.07 -4.90
CA PHE A 17 -2.92 11.20 -5.50
C PHE A 17 -2.25 10.72 -6.79
N ARG A 18 -2.51 11.41 -7.89
CA ARG A 18 -2.07 11.03 -9.24
C ARG A 18 -1.71 12.26 -10.07
N ASN A 19 -1.00 12.04 -11.16
CA ASN A 19 -0.57 13.06 -12.11
C ASN A 19 -1.27 12.92 -13.48
N TYR A 20 -2.37 12.18 -13.50
CA TYR A 20 -3.21 11.91 -14.66
C TYR A 20 -4.68 11.98 -14.23
N ASP A 21 -5.57 12.14 -15.20
CA ASP A 21 -7.01 12.23 -14.93
C ASP A 21 -7.56 10.87 -14.46
N PRO A 22 -8.43 10.85 -13.44
CA PRO A 22 -9.10 9.63 -12.99
C PRO A 22 -9.82 8.89 -14.12
N PRO A 23 -9.89 7.54 -14.11
CA PRO A 23 -10.69 6.79 -15.08
C PRO A 23 -12.14 7.30 -15.21
N ASP A 24 -12.78 7.61 -14.08
CA ASP A 24 -14.17 8.09 -14.06
C ASP A 24 -14.30 9.48 -14.71
N ASP A 25 -13.32 10.37 -14.52
CA ASP A 25 -13.31 11.72 -15.12
C ASP A 25 -13.07 11.64 -16.64
N VAL A 26 -12.20 10.73 -17.09
CA VAL A 26 -11.95 10.46 -18.51
C VAL A 26 -13.25 9.97 -19.18
N LEU A 27 -13.95 9.02 -18.53
CA LEU A 27 -15.20 8.48 -19.05
C LEU A 27 -16.30 9.55 -19.12
N ALA A 28 -16.48 10.33 -18.04
CA ALA A 28 -17.49 11.40 -17.97
C ALA A 28 -17.24 12.47 -19.04
N SER A 29 -15.97 12.86 -19.22
CA SER A 29 -15.58 13.84 -20.24
C SER A 29 -15.88 13.35 -21.66
N ALA A 30 -15.61 12.07 -21.95
CA ALA A 30 -15.88 11.47 -23.26
C ALA A 30 -17.39 11.35 -23.55
N LYS A 31 -18.20 11.06 -22.53
CA LYS A 31 -19.67 10.92 -22.66
C LYS A 31 -20.44 12.24 -22.55
N GLN A 32 -19.75 13.36 -22.33
CA GLN A 32 -20.36 14.66 -22.01
C GLN A 32 -21.34 14.60 -20.83
N GLU A 33 -21.11 13.67 -19.91
CA GLU A 33 -21.94 13.54 -18.71
C GLU A 33 -21.54 14.61 -17.70
N SER A 34 -22.52 15.25 -17.07
CA SER A 34 -22.23 16.13 -15.94
C SER A 34 -21.61 15.29 -14.83
N ILE A 35 -20.34 15.53 -14.51
CA ILE A 35 -19.66 14.93 -13.36
C ILE A 35 -20.56 15.17 -12.14
N ASN A 36 -21.06 14.08 -11.57
CA ASN A 36 -22.00 14.15 -10.47
C ASN A 36 -21.27 14.78 -9.28
N LYS A 37 -21.51 16.07 -9.01
CA LYS A 37 -20.81 16.88 -7.98
C LYS A 37 -20.96 16.33 -6.55
N ASN A 38 -21.77 15.29 -6.37
CA ASN A 38 -21.96 14.55 -5.12
C ASN A 38 -20.89 13.46 -4.89
N ALA A 39 -20.06 13.14 -5.89
CA ALA A 39 -18.88 12.31 -5.69
C ALA A 39 -17.78 13.16 -5.01
N LYS A 40 -17.35 12.70 -3.83
CA LYS A 40 -16.30 13.28 -2.95
C LYS A 40 -15.50 14.40 -3.61
N SER A 41 -15.79 15.65 -3.24
CA SER A 41 -15.09 16.85 -3.69
C SER A 41 -13.63 16.83 -3.25
N PHE A 42 -12.79 16.19 -4.06
CA PHE A 42 -11.35 16.37 -4.04
C PHE A 42 -11.00 17.35 -5.15
N PRO A 43 -9.99 18.24 -4.93
CA PRO A 43 -9.44 19.04 -6.00
C PRO A 43 -8.98 18.16 -7.16
N LYS A 44 -8.96 18.70 -8.37
CA LYS A 44 -8.43 17.98 -9.54
C LYS A 44 -6.98 17.56 -9.28
N PRO A 45 -6.48 16.48 -9.90
CA PRO A 45 -5.08 16.05 -9.74
C PRO A 45 -4.07 17.20 -9.97
N SER A 46 -4.33 18.07 -10.94
CA SER A 46 -3.49 19.24 -11.25
C SER A 46 -3.49 20.35 -10.19
N GLU A 47 -4.46 20.36 -9.28
CA GLU A 47 -4.60 21.33 -8.20
C GLU A 47 -3.97 20.81 -6.88
N GLN A 48 -3.60 19.53 -6.84
CA GLN A 48 -3.04 18.89 -5.67
C GLN A 48 -1.51 19.03 -5.63
N LEU A 49 -0.99 19.56 -4.53
CA LEU A 49 0.43 19.83 -4.38
C LEU A 49 1.20 18.55 -4.03
N VAL A 50 2.37 18.36 -4.65
CA VAL A 50 3.24 17.19 -4.43
C VAL A 50 3.60 17.00 -2.96
N TRP A 51 3.97 18.07 -2.25
CA TRP A 51 4.31 17.98 -0.82
C TRP A 51 3.11 17.56 0.03
N MET A 52 1.89 17.93 -0.37
CA MET A 52 0.66 17.57 0.34
C MET A 52 0.34 16.10 0.13
N ALA A 53 0.53 15.58 -1.09
CA ALA A 53 0.41 14.15 -1.38
C ALA A 53 1.41 13.34 -0.53
N ALA A 54 2.68 13.75 -0.53
CA ALA A 54 3.72 13.09 0.26
C ALA A 54 3.43 13.12 1.77
N ARG A 55 3.05 14.30 2.32
CA ARG A 55 2.71 14.44 3.74
C ARG A 55 1.49 13.62 4.12
N SER A 56 0.45 13.61 3.27
CA SER A 56 -0.78 12.85 3.52
C SER A 56 -0.52 11.35 3.54
N SER A 57 0.28 10.88 2.59
CA SER A 57 0.60 9.46 2.43
C SER A 57 1.47 8.90 3.55
N GLY A 58 2.41 9.68 4.08
CA GLY A 58 3.29 9.28 5.18
C GLY A 58 2.83 9.73 6.58
N ALA A 59 1.58 10.17 6.74
CA ALA A 59 1.03 10.62 8.03
C ALA A 59 0.65 9.43 8.94
N ALA A 60 1.64 8.58 9.25
CA ALA A 60 1.48 7.37 10.05
C ALA A 60 0.80 7.66 11.39
N PRO A 61 -0.33 6.99 11.71
CA PRO A 61 -0.95 7.10 13.02
C PRO A 61 0.05 6.81 14.13
N THR A 62 -0.08 7.49 15.27
CA THR A 62 0.84 7.48 16.43
C THR A 62 2.17 8.23 16.24
N TYR A 63 2.68 8.37 15.00
CA TYR A 63 3.91 9.12 14.72
C TYR A 63 3.63 10.57 14.29
N PHE A 64 2.64 10.75 13.42
CA PHE A 64 2.34 12.05 12.81
C PHE A 64 0.87 12.44 12.99
N ARG A 65 0.62 13.75 13.01
CA ARG A 65 -0.74 14.29 12.95
C ARG A 65 -1.30 14.14 11.53
N PRO A 66 -2.62 13.93 11.37
CA PRO A 66 -3.27 13.92 10.07
C PRO A 66 -2.97 15.18 9.23
N CYS A 67 -2.94 15.02 7.91
CA CYS A 67 -2.81 16.11 6.95
C CYS A 67 -4.21 16.49 6.43
N GLY A 68 -4.89 17.39 7.13
CA GLY A 68 -6.29 17.69 6.85
C GLY A 68 -7.16 16.47 7.15
N LYS A 69 -7.86 15.95 6.13
CA LYS A 69 -8.68 14.73 6.22
C LYS A 69 -7.90 13.43 6.00
N PHE A 70 -6.62 13.52 5.65
CA PHE A 70 -5.81 12.36 5.28
C PHE A 70 -4.95 11.85 6.43
N VAL A 71 -4.86 10.53 6.52
CA VAL A 71 -3.85 9.79 7.29
C VAL A 71 -3.10 8.85 6.34
N ASP A 72 -2.07 8.20 6.86
CA ASP A 72 -1.20 7.29 6.11
C ASP A 72 -1.96 6.31 5.22
N GLY A 73 -1.47 6.13 4.00
CA GLY A 73 -2.03 5.17 3.06
C GLY A 73 -1.90 3.73 3.53
N GLY A 74 -0.98 3.45 4.45
CA GLY A 74 -0.70 2.16 5.04
C GLY A 74 -1.89 1.54 5.76
N LEU A 75 -2.89 2.31 6.20
CA LEU A 75 -4.10 1.75 6.82
C LEU A 75 -4.99 0.96 5.85
N ILE A 76 -4.88 1.22 4.54
CA ILE A 76 -5.69 0.54 3.50
C ILE A 76 -4.79 -0.13 2.45
N SER A 77 -3.75 0.58 2.00
CA SER A 77 -2.90 0.21 0.87
C SER A 77 -1.42 0.42 1.22
N ASN A 78 -0.92 -0.35 2.19
CA ASN A 78 0.49 -0.32 2.57
C ASN A 78 1.41 -1.01 1.53
N ASN A 79 0.84 -1.91 0.74
CA ASN A 79 1.44 -2.42 -0.49
C ASN A 79 0.54 -2.09 -1.67
N PRO A 80 0.80 -0.99 -2.41
CA PRO A 80 -0.11 -0.47 -3.42
C PRO A 80 -0.10 -1.27 -4.73
N THR A 81 0.48 -2.48 -4.75
CA THR A 81 0.57 -3.29 -5.99
C THR A 81 -0.82 -3.60 -6.54
N LEU A 82 -1.74 -4.11 -5.71
CA LEU A 82 -3.09 -4.47 -6.16
C LEU A 82 -3.90 -3.23 -6.53
N ASP A 83 -3.74 -2.12 -5.80
CA ASP A 83 -4.38 -0.84 -6.13
C ASP A 83 -3.89 -0.30 -7.48
N ALA A 84 -2.58 -0.37 -7.74
CA ALA A 84 -1.99 0.04 -9.01
C ALA A 84 -2.49 -0.83 -10.18
N LEU A 85 -2.54 -2.16 -10.00
CA LEU A 85 -3.09 -3.07 -11.00
C LEU A 85 -4.58 -2.78 -11.27
N THR A 86 -5.35 -2.54 -10.21
CA THR A 86 -6.77 -2.19 -10.30
C THR A 86 -6.95 -0.90 -11.09
N GLU A 87 -6.14 0.12 -10.80
CA GLU A 87 -6.17 1.41 -11.50
C GLU A 87 -5.84 1.25 -13.00
N ILE A 88 -4.80 0.49 -13.35
CA ILE A 88 -4.44 0.21 -14.75
C ILE A 88 -5.57 -0.50 -15.49
N VAL A 89 -6.17 -1.52 -14.86
CA VAL A 89 -7.30 -2.27 -15.46
C VAL A 89 -8.51 -1.37 -15.67
N LYS A 90 -8.86 -0.54 -14.66
CA LYS A 90 -9.95 0.44 -14.79
C LYS A 90 -9.69 1.42 -15.93
N TYR A 91 -8.49 1.97 -16.01
CA TYR A 91 -8.13 2.92 -17.06
C TYR A 91 -8.23 2.28 -18.45
N ASN A 92 -7.71 1.07 -18.62
CA ASN A 92 -7.80 0.33 -19.88
C ASN A 92 -9.25 0.00 -20.26
N ALA A 93 -10.11 -0.31 -19.30
CA ALA A 93 -11.54 -0.55 -19.54
C ALA A 93 -12.27 0.72 -19.99
N VAL A 94 -11.90 1.89 -19.43
CA VAL A 94 -12.43 3.18 -19.88
C VAL A 94 -11.99 3.49 -21.31
N LEU A 95 -10.70 3.31 -21.63
CA LEU A 95 -10.17 3.50 -22.99
C LEU A 95 -10.90 2.62 -24.01
N GLU A 96 -11.21 1.37 -23.66
CA GLU A 96 -12.03 0.49 -24.49
C GLU A 96 -13.44 1.03 -24.71
N ASN A 97 -14.08 1.50 -23.63
CA ASN A 97 -15.45 2.00 -23.66
C ASN A 97 -15.61 3.21 -24.60
N ILE A 98 -14.59 4.07 -24.66
CA ILE A 98 -14.59 5.29 -25.47
C ILE A 98 -14.02 5.07 -26.88
N GLY A 99 -13.69 3.82 -27.25
CA GLY A 99 -13.18 3.47 -28.57
C GLY A 99 -11.69 3.74 -28.80
N GLU A 100 -10.93 4.05 -27.74
CA GLU A 100 -9.47 4.30 -27.77
C GLU A 100 -8.66 3.07 -27.33
N SER A 101 -9.07 1.88 -27.79
CA SER A 101 -8.42 0.61 -27.43
C SER A 101 -6.94 0.53 -27.83
N ASP A 102 -6.52 1.31 -28.82
CA ASP A 102 -5.13 1.44 -29.27
C ASP A 102 -4.22 2.12 -28.23
N LYS A 103 -4.79 2.90 -27.30
CA LYS A 103 -4.05 3.61 -26.24
C LYS A 103 -3.94 2.83 -24.93
N LYS A 104 -4.43 1.59 -24.87
CA LYS A 104 -4.38 0.77 -23.66
C LYS A 104 -2.95 0.54 -23.19
N TYR A 105 -2.74 0.61 -21.89
CA TYR A 105 -1.46 0.29 -21.26
C TYR A 105 -1.26 -1.22 -21.20
N LYS A 106 -0.21 -1.71 -21.86
CA LYS A 106 0.23 -3.10 -21.75
C LYS A 106 1.18 -3.24 -20.57
N LEU A 107 0.74 -3.98 -19.55
CA LEU A 107 1.60 -4.32 -18.41
C LEU A 107 2.63 -5.37 -18.83
N VAL A 108 3.92 -5.05 -18.71
CA VAL A 108 5.03 -5.94 -19.11
C VAL A 108 5.64 -6.67 -17.91
N THR A 109 5.81 -5.97 -16.79
CA THR A 109 6.33 -6.54 -15.54
C THR A 109 5.83 -5.71 -14.35
N VAL A 110 5.83 -6.31 -13.16
CA VAL A 110 5.55 -5.63 -11.90
C VAL A 110 6.72 -5.85 -10.95
N VAL A 111 7.24 -4.75 -10.39
CA VAL A 111 8.28 -4.77 -9.37
C VAL A 111 7.73 -4.15 -8.10
N SER A 112 7.62 -4.95 -7.04
CA SER A 112 7.20 -4.50 -5.71
C SER A 112 8.42 -4.44 -4.80
N LEU A 113 8.72 -3.25 -4.29
CA LEU A 113 9.83 -3.01 -3.37
C LEU A 113 9.28 -2.92 -1.94
N GLY A 114 9.84 -3.70 -1.02
CA GLY A 114 9.57 -3.61 0.41
C GLY A 114 10.65 -2.84 1.15
N THR A 115 10.36 -2.46 2.39
CA THR A 115 11.25 -1.69 3.29
C THR A 115 12.03 -2.57 4.26
N GLY A 116 12.10 -3.87 4.00
CA GLY A 116 12.67 -4.89 4.88
C GLY A 116 11.60 -5.87 5.38
N SER A 117 11.99 -7.12 5.63
CA SER A 117 11.16 -8.09 6.35
C SER A 117 11.79 -8.42 7.69
N MET A 118 11.02 -8.17 8.75
CA MET A 118 11.45 -8.40 10.13
C MET A 118 11.45 -9.89 10.47
N PRO A 119 12.30 -10.32 11.42
CA PRO A 119 12.31 -11.71 11.88
C PRO A 119 10.98 -12.05 12.56
N VAL A 120 10.47 -13.27 12.31
CA VAL A 120 9.23 -13.75 12.92
C VAL A 120 9.46 -14.02 14.40
N THR A 121 8.67 -13.37 15.25
CA THR A 121 8.67 -13.58 16.71
C THR A 121 7.42 -14.33 17.14
N GLN A 122 7.55 -15.22 18.12
CA GLN A 122 6.41 -15.88 18.72
C GLN A 122 5.64 -14.90 19.62
N VAL A 123 4.32 -14.83 19.43
CA VAL A 123 3.42 -14.07 20.29
C VAL A 123 2.49 -15.04 21.04
N PRO A 124 2.13 -14.74 22.30
CA PRO A 124 1.17 -15.54 23.04
C PRO A 124 -0.20 -15.52 22.33
N ILE A 125 -0.89 -16.66 22.35
CA ILE A 125 -2.23 -16.78 21.74
C ILE A 125 -3.19 -15.83 22.47
N ILE A 126 -3.83 -14.95 21.70
CA ILE A 126 -4.89 -14.05 22.18
C ILE A 126 -6.21 -14.83 22.09
N ASP A 127 -6.69 -15.35 23.21
CA ASP A 127 -8.02 -15.95 23.29
C ASP A 127 -9.08 -14.85 23.47
N ILE A 128 -9.86 -14.61 22.41
CA ILE A 128 -10.92 -13.60 22.38
C ILE A 128 -12.25 -14.28 22.70
N PHE A 129 -12.54 -14.46 23.99
CA PHE A 129 -13.84 -14.94 24.46
C PHE A 129 -14.60 -13.84 25.21
N ARG A 130 -15.93 -13.83 25.09
CA ARG A 130 -16.78 -12.90 25.85
C ARG A 130 -16.70 -13.28 27.35
N PRO A 131 -16.24 -12.39 28.24
CA PRO A 131 -16.01 -12.74 29.62
C PRO A 131 -17.34 -12.85 30.38
N ASP A 132 -17.55 -13.99 31.04
CA ASP A 132 -18.72 -14.22 31.91
C ASP A 132 -18.50 -13.74 33.35
N SER A 133 -17.35 -13.12 33.65
CA SER A 133 -16.98 -12.65 35.00
C SER A 133 -16.22 -11.32 35.00
N ILE A 134 -16.27 -10.61 36.12
CA ILE A 134 -15.56 -9.33 36.34
C ILE A 134 -14.04 -9.49 36.21
N MET A 135 -13.48 -10.64 36.65
CA MET A 135 -12.07 -10.98 36.42
C MET A 135 -11.76 -11.11 34.93
N GLY A 136 -12.69 -11.66 34.15
CA GLY A 136 -12.60 -11.72 32.69
C GLY A 136 -12.63 -10.34 32.02
N VAL A 137 -13.36 -9.36 32.59
CA VAL A 137 -13.38 -7.97 32.10
C VAL A 137 -12.03 -7.29 32.32
N ALA A 138 -11.43 -7.44 33.51
CA ALA A 138 -10.09 -6.92 33.78
C ALA A 138 -9.05 -7.54 32.84
N LYS A 139 -9.07 -8.86 32.67
CA LYS A 139 -8.18 -9.57 31.74
C LYS A 139 -8.37 -9.11 30.29
N MET A 140 -9.60 -8.89 29.84
CA MET A 140 -9.90 -8.33 28.51
C MET A 140 -9.31 -6.93 28.34
N ALA A 141 -9.43 -6.05 29.33
CA ALA A 141 -8.87 -4.69 29.26
C ALA A 141 -7.34 -4.72 29.09
N PHE A 142 -6.65 -5.62 29.79
CA PHE A 142 -5.20 -5.84 29.60
C PHE A 142 -4.85 -6.45 28.23
N MET A 143 -5.73 -7.24 27.63
CA MET A 143 -5.53 -7.86 26.32
C MET A 143 -5.97 -6.97 25.14
N ALA A 144 -6.74 -5.92 25.39
CA ALA A 144 -7.25 -5.01 24.36
C ALA A 144 -6.12 -4.28 23.62
N SER A 145 -5.00 -3.97 24.29
CA SER A 145 -3.83 -3.36 23.65
C SER A 145 -3.16 -4.30 22.66
N SER A 146 -2.93 -5.57 23.04
CA SER A 146 -2.35 -6.59 22.14
C SER A 146 -3.27 -6.90 20.96
N LEU A 147 -4.59 -6.94 21.18
CA LEU A 147 -5.57 -7.10 20.10
C LEU A 147 -5.57 -5.89 19.15
N GLY A 148 -5.51 -4.67 19.70
CA GLY A 148 -5.40 -3.44 18.93
C GLY A 148 -4.14 -3.44 18.05
N GLN A 149 -3.00 -3.82 18.62
CA GLN A 149 -1.75 -3.95 17.87
C GLN A 149 -1.87 -4.98 16.73
N LEU A 150 -2.44 -6.15 16.99
CA LEU A 150 -2.67 -7.17 15.96
C LEU A 150 -3.55 -6.64 14.82
N LEU A 151 -4.63 -5.91 15.15
CA LEU A 151 -5.52 -5.32 14.15
C LEU A 151 -4.79 -4.26 13.31
N VAL A 152 -3.95 -3.43 13.93
CA VAL A 152 -3.11 -2.46 13.20
C VAL A 152 -2.14 -3.18 12.29
N GLU A 153 -1.41 -4.19 12.78
CA GLU A 153 -0.45 -4.98 11.99
C GLU A 153 -1.11 -5.65 10.78
N GLN A 154 -2.33 -6.17 10.93
CA GLN A 154 -3.09 -6.75 9.82
C GLN A 154 -3.58 -5.69 8.83
N ALA A 155 -4.07 -4.54 9.33
CA ALA A 155 -4.52 -3.44 8.48
C ALA A 155 -3.35 -2.84 7.68
N THR A 156 -2.17 -2.76 8.28
CA THR A 156 -0.95 -2.22 7.67
C THR A 156 -0.06 -3.31 7.07
N GLN A 157 -0.61 -4.46 6.69
CA GLN A 157 0.17 -5.55 6.12
C GLN A 157 0.74 -5.17 4.74
N ALA A 158 2.08 -5.12 4.62
CA ALA A 158 2.77 -4.84 3.36
C ALA A 158 3.44 -6.07 2.70
N ASP A 159 3.52 -7.19 3.43
CA ASP A 159 4.10 -8.46 2.98
C ASP A 159 3.20 -9.64 3.34
N GLY A 160 3.51 -10.86 2.90
CA GLY A 160 2.69 -12.06 3.12
C GLY A 160 1.55 -12.16 2.11
N GLN A 161 0.30 -12.28 2.59
CA GLN A 161 -0.85 -12.59 1.72
C GLN A 161 -1.13 -11.52 0.67
N VAL A 162 -0.86 -10.24 0.96
CA VAL A 162 -1.01 -9.16 -0.03
C VAL A 162 -0.08 -9.33 -1.23
N VAL A 163 1.14 -9.85 -1.00
CA VAL A 163 2.12 -10.16 -2.04
C VAL A 163 1.71 -11.40 -2.82
N GLU A 164 1.28 -12.46 -2.14
CA GLU A 164 0.83 -13.70 -2.81
C GLU A 164 -0.39 -13.45 -3.71
N ARG A 165 -1.35 -12.65 -3.25
CA ARG A 165 -2.50 -12.22 -4.08
C ARG A 165 -2.04 -11.45 -5.31
N ALA A 166 -1.16 -10.46 -5.14
CA ALA A 166 -0.64 -9.67 -6.26
C ALA A 166 0.12 -10.53 -7.27
N LYS A 167 0.97 -11.44 -6.79
CA LYS A 167 1.73 -12.38 -7.59
C LYS A 167 0.82 -13.32 -8.38
N ALA A 168 -0.23 -13.86 -7.77
CA ALA A 168 -1.20 -14.72 -8.43
C ALA A 168 -1.94 -13.99 -9.56
N TRP A 169 -2.34 -12.74 -9.33
CA TRP A 169 -2.95 -11.89 -10.37
C TRP A 169 -1.98 -11.55 -11.51
N CYS A 170 -0.72 -11.25 -11.21
CA CYS A 170 0.28 -11.03 -12.26
C CYS A 170 0.48 -12.30 -13.09
N HIS A 171 0.55 -13.47 -12.43
CA HIS A 171 0.67 -14.75 -13.11
C HIS A 171 -0.51 -15.04 -14.03
N SER A 172 -1.75 -14.77 -13.62
CA SER A 172 -2.93 -14.96 -14.48
C SER A 172 -2.93 -14.06 -15.72
N LEU A 173 -2.24 -12.92 -15.65
CA LEU A 173 -2.03 -12.00 -16.77
C LEU A 173 -0.78 -12.32 -17.62
N ASN A 174 -0.05 -13.40 -17.31
CA ASN A 174 1.26 -13.71 -17.88
C ASN A 174 2.29 -12.57 -17.72
N VAL A 175 2.20 -11.85 -16.61
CA VAL A 175 3.11 -10.75 -16.26
C VAL A 175 4.08 -11.22 -15.17
N PRO A 176 5.41 -11.15 -15.41
CA PRO A 176 6.41 -11.42 -14.38
C PRO A 176 6.28 -10.45 -13.19
N TYR A 177 6.21 -11.01 -11.98
CA TYR A 177 6.17 -10.29 -10.71
C TYR A 177 7.46 -10.49 -9.92
N PHE A 178 8.13 -9.39 -9.58
CA PHE A 178 9.34 -9.37 -8.77
C PHE A 178 9.06 -8.69 -7.44
N ARG A 179 9.25 -9.41 -6.33
CA ARG A 179 9.26 -8.84 -4.98
C ARG A 179 10.70 -8.72 -4.51
N VAL A 180 11.13 -7.49 -4.21
CA VAL A 180 12.44 -7.20 -3.61
C VAL A 180 12.19 -6.71 -2.20
N ASN A 181 12.43 -7.56 -1.21
CA ASN A 181 12.29 -7.23 0.20
C ASN A 181 13.38 -7.96 1.01
N PRO A 182 14.45 -7.27 1.44
CA PRO A 182 15.55 -7.90 2.18
C PRO A 182 15.10 -8.38 3.56
N PRO A 183 15.44 -9.62 3.97
CA PRO A 183 15.28 -10.02 5.36
C PRO A 183 16.26 -9.25 6.24
N LEU A 184 15.76 -8.74 7.36
CA LEU A 184 16.53 -8.00 8.36
C LEU A 184 16.88 -8.89 9.55
N SER A 185 18.05 -8.67 10.15
CA SER A 185 18.49 -9.45 11.32
C SER A 185 17.75 -9.11 12.61
N GLU A 186 17.21 -7.89 12.71
CA GLU A 186 16.49 -7.40 13.89
C GLU A 186 15.24 -6.61 13.51
N ASN A 187 14.39 -6.34 14.51
CA ASN A 187 13.26 -5.44 14.37
C ASN A 187 13.77 -3.98 14.38
N ILE A 188 13.64 -3.30 13.24
CA ILE A 188 13.96 -1.89 13.09
C ILE A 188 12.66 -1.09 13.07
N PRO A 189 12.38 -0.25 14.09
CA PRO A 189 11.17 0.56 14.12
C PRO A 189 11.21 1.67 13.06
N MET A 190 10.04 2.17 12.67
CA MET A 190 9.90 3.15 11.60
C MET A 190 10.55 4.51 11.92
N ASP A 191 10.68 4.86 13.19
CA ASP A 191 11.31 6.09 13.69
C ASP A 191 12.78 5.89 14.12
N GLU A 192 13.43 4.80 13.70
CA GLU A 192 14.84 4.53 14.01
C GLU A 192 15.76 5.65 13.49
N THR A 193 16.65 6.12 14.35
CA THR A 193 17.60 7.21 14.07
C THR A 193 19.05 6.81 14.35
N ASN A 194 19.29 5.62 14.90
CA ASN A 194 20.62 5.11 15.16
C ASN A 194 21.32 4.69 13.86
N ASN A 195 22.32 5.48 13.46
CA ASN A 195 23.11 5.24 12.25
C ASN A 195 23.73 3.84 12.18
N THR A 196 24.15 3.25 13.30
CA THR A 196 24.75 1.90 13.28
C THR A 196 23.76 0.86 12.79
N LYS A 197 22.52 0.91 13.28
CA LYS A 197 21.44 0.02 12.84
C LYS A 197 21.06 0.25 11.38
N LEU A 198 20.93 1.52 10.99
CA LEU A 198 20.62 1.90 9.61
C LEU A 198 21.72 1.47 8.63
N ILE A 199 23.00 1.61 9.00
CA ILE A 199 24.13 1.13 8.20
C ILE A 199 24.09 -0.40 8.07
N ASN A 200 23.79 -1.12 9.16
CA ASN A 200 23.65 -2.57 9.11
C ASN A 200 22.49 -2.99 8.18
N MET A 201 21.35 -2.30 8.22
CA MET A 201 20.23 -2.52 7.30
C MET A 201 20.62 -2.32 5.83
N LEU A 202 21.43 -1.29 5.53
CA LEU A 202 21.98 -1.06 4.18
C LEU A 202 22.94 -2.17 3.74
N TRP A 203 23.76 -2.66 4.66
CA TRP A 203 24.68 -3.77 4.40
C TRP A 203 23.92 -5.07 4.10
N GLU A 204 22.92 -5.42 4.91
CA GLU A 204 22.05 -6.58 4.70
C GLU A 204 21.32 -6.50 3.36
N THR A 205 20.80 -5.33 3.03
CA THR A 205 20.20 -5.05 1.72
C THR A 205 21.19 -5.26 0.58
N THR A 206 22.43 -4.77 0.72
CA THR A 206 23.48 -4.94 -0.30
C THR A 206 23.84 -6.41 -0.50
N ALA A 207 24.01 -7.16 0.59
CA ALA A 207 24.28 -8.59 0.55
C ALA A 207 23.12 -9.38 -0.10
N TYR A 208 21.89 -9.03 0.23
CA TYR A 208 20.68 -9.59 -0.38
C TYR A 208 20.65 -9.35 -1.90
N MET A 209 20.92 -8.12 -2.35
CA MET A 209 20.94 -7.78 -3.78
C MET A 209 22.05 -8.52 -4.53
N HIS A 210 23.23 -8.66 -3.91
CA HIS A 210 24.32 -9.45 -4.48
C HIS A 210 23.93 -10.93 -4.66
N ASN A 211 23.27 -11.52 -3.67
CA ASN A 211 22.81 -12.91 -3.73
C ASN A 211 21.71 -13.13 -4.78
N ARG A 212 20.92 -12.10 -5.12
CA ARG A 212 19.86 -12.15 -6.14
C ARG A 212 20.28 -11.56 -7.49
N LYS A 213 21.57 -11.32 -7.72
CA LYS A 213 22.08 -10.65 -8.94
C LYS A 213 21.56 -11.24 -10.25
N GLU A 214 21.42 -12.57 -10.35
CA GLU A 214 20.96 -13.22 -11.59
C GLU A 214 19.47 -12.98 -11.85
N GLU A 215 18.66 -12.89 -10.80
CA GLU A 215 17.25 -12.51 -10.92
C GLU A 215 17.11 -11.03 -11.30
N LEU A 216 17.91 -10.16 -10.68
CA LEU A 216 17.93 -8.74 -11.01
C LEU A 216 18.38 -8.49 -12.46
N LYS A 217 19.34 -9.27 -12.98
CA LYS A 217 19.70 -9.23 -14.41
C LYS A 217 18.51 -9.56 -15.31
N LYS A 218 17.72 -10.60 -14.97
CA LYS A 218 16.49 -10.93 -15.72
C LYS A 218 15.50 -9.77 -15.68
N LEU A 219 15.33 -9.13 -14.53
CA LEU A 219 14.49 -7.95 -14.40
C LEU A 219 14.99 -6.80 -15.30
N THR A 220 16.31 -6.53 -15.32
CA THR A 220 16.85 -5.46 -16.19
C THR A 220 16.56 -5.70 -17.67
N LEU A 221 16.56 -6.95 -18.14
CA LEU A 221 16.22 -7.28 -19.53
C LEU A 221 14.75 -7.01 -19.89
N LEU A 222 13.87 -6.89 -18.90
CA LEU A 222 12.44 -6.58 -19.11
C LEU A 222 12.14 -5.07 -19.07
N LEU A 223 13.09 -4.25 -18.63
CA LEU A 223 12.92 -2.81 -18.43
C LEU A 223 13.58 -1.93 -19.51
N VAL A 224 14.28 -2.55 -20.47
CA VAL A 224 14.87 -1.89 -21.66
C VAL A 224 13.93 -2.01 -22.83
#